data_AF-A0A8T2F565-F1
#
_entry.id   AF-A0A8T2F565-F1
#
_cell.length_a   1.000
_cell.length_b   1.000
_cell.length_c   1.000
_cell.angle_alpha   90.00
_cell.angle_beta   90.00
_cell.angle_gamma   90.00
#
_symmetry.space_group_name_H-M   'P 1'
#
loop_
_entity.id
_entity.type
_entity.pdbx_description
1 polymer ?
#
loop_
_entity_poly.entity_id
_entity_poly.type
_entity_poly.pdbx_seq_one_letter_code
_entity_poly.pdbx_strand_id
1 'polypeptide(L)'
;MDLDPKKFAALLDKIEAEADEFLLARNQMVENDKERNANREALTALRKRARTTKTSVMSPFDSMMKDIHGSSTKPLVQEVCSTCGSHDSSEPTWMMLPGADLFAAIPFHAVHTMLEKGIIFVYIYLLLSFRD
;
A
#
# COMPACT_ATOMS: atom_id res chain seq x y z
N MET A 1 19.76 27.85 -46.46
CA MET A 1 20.61 26.77 -45.93
C MET A 1 20.10 25.49 -46.57
N ASP A 2 20.84 24.92 -47.52
CA ASP A 2 20.48 23.60 -48.06
C ASP A 2 20.89 22.54 -47.05
N LEU A 3 19.90 22.03 -46.32
CA LEU A 3 20.06 20.85 -45.49
C LEU A 3 20.16 19.65 -46.43
N ASP A 4 21.27 18.92 -46.38
CA ASP A 4 21.42 17.62 -47.03
C ASP A 4 20.21 16.74 -46.67
N PRO A 5 19.37 16.32 -47.64
CA PRO A 5 18.13 15.59 -47.37
C PRO A 5 18.33 14.36 -46.50
N LYS A 6 19.49 13.70 -46.59
CA LYS A 6 19.82 12.54 -45.76
C LYS A 6 20.06 12.89 -44.30
N LYS A 7 20.72 14.03 -44.04
CA LYS A 7 20.94 14.54 -42.68
C LYS A 7 19.63 15.03 -42.06
N PHE A 8 18.74 15.59 -42.88
CA PHE A 8 17.42 16.01 -42.43
C PHE A 8 16.54 14.82 -42.05
N ALA A 9 16.50 13.77 -42.87
CA ALA A 9 15.78 12.53 -42.54
C ALA A 9 16.30 11.89 -41.25
N ALA A 10 17.62 11.75 -41.11
CA ALA A 10 18.22 11.18 -39.89
C ALA A 10 18.00 12.05 -38.63
N LEU A 11 17.74 13.35 -38.79
CA LEU A 11 17.36 14.23 -37.68
C LEU A 11 15.91 13.99 -37.27
N LEU A 12 15.00 13.83 -38.24
CA LEU A 12 13.60 13.51 -37.96
C LEU A 12 13.47 12.17 -37.23
N ASP A 13 14.17 11.13 -37.70
CA ASP A 13 14.15 9.81 -37.04
C ASP A 13 14.58 9.89 -35.57
N LYS A 14 15.57 10.73 -35.24
CA LYS A 14 16.02 10.95 -33.86
C LYS A 14 14.97 11.67 -33.03
N ILE A 15 14.33 12.69 -33.59
CA ILE A 15 13.27 13.44 -32.91
C ILE A 15 12.09 12.52 -32.62
N GLU A 16 11.72 11.66 -33.57
CA GLU A 16 10.64 10.68 -33.39
C GLU A 16 10.99 9.68 -32.28
N ALA A 17 12.19 9.11 -32.28
CA ALA A 17 12.64 8.20 -31.24
C ALA A 17 12.63 8.85 -29.85
N GLU A 18 13.12 10.09 -29.73
CA GLU A 18 13.13 10.82 -28.46
C GLU A 18 11.70 11.20 -28.02
N ALA A 19 10.82 11.54 -28.96
CA ALA A 19 9.41 11.80 -28.67
C ALA A 19 8.69 10.54 -28.14
N ASP A 20 8.98 9.37 -28.70
CA ASP A 20 8.43 8.09 -28.24
C ASP A 20 8.88 7.77 -26.81
N GLU A 21 10.17 7.93 -26.51
CA GLU A 21 10.70 7.77 -25.15
C GLU A 21 10.05 8.75 -24.16
N PHE A 22 9.86 10.00 -24.57
CA PHE A 22 9.17 11.00 -23.76
C PHE A 22 7.72 10.61 -23.49
N LEU A 23 6.99 10.16 -24.51
CA LEU A 23 5.60 9.71 -24.36
C LEU A 23 5.50 8.48 -23.46
N LEU A 24 6.44 7.54 -23.57
CA LEU A 24 6.53 6.38 -22.69
C LEU A 24 6.73 6.81 -21.22
N ALA A 25 7.71 7.68 -20.97
CA ALA A 25 7.98 8.20 -19.62
C ALA A 25 6.75 8.93 -19.05
N ARG A 26 6.07 9.75 -19.86
CA ARG A 26 4.83 10.44 -19.45
C ARG A 26 3.73 9.45 -19.07
N ASN A 27 3.52 8.41 -19.87
CA ASN A 27 2.50 7.40 -19.59
C ASN A 27 2.83 6.63 -18.30
N GLN A 28 4.10 6.27 -18.08
CA GLN A 28 4.52 5.64 -16.82
C GLN A 28 4.27 6.55 -15.62
N MET A 29 4.48 7.87 -15.73
CA MET A 29 4.15 8.81 -14.66
C MET A 29 2.66 8.82 -14.33
N VAL A 30 1.78 8.74 -15.34
CA VAL A 30 0.33 8.69 -15.14
C VAL A 30 -0.08 7.39 -14.44
N GLU A 31 0.45 6.24 -14.86
CA GLU A 31 0.14 4.97 -14.19
C GLU A 31 0.66 4.94 -12.74
N ASN A 32 1.88 5.44 -12.51
CA ASN A 32 2.42 5.58 -11.15
C ASN A 32 1.54 6.46 -10.26
N ASP A 33 0.96 7.54 -10.80
CA ASP A 33 0.07 8.42 -10.04
C ASP A 33 -1.26 7.73 -9.68
N LYS A 34 -1.83 6.96 -10.63
CA LYS A 34 -3.02 6.13 -10.37
C LYS A 34 -2.76 5.12 -9.26
N GLU A 35 -1.62 4.42 -9.31
CA GLU A 35 -1.24 3.44 -8.29
C GLU A 35 -0.99 4.08 -6.93
N ARG A 36 -0.35 5.26 -6.89
CA ARG A 36 -0.18 6.03 -5.65
C ARG A 36 -1.52 6.43 -5.05
N ASN A 37 -2.48 6.86 -5.88
CA ASN A 37 -3.82 7.18 -5.41
C ASN A 37 -4.53 5.95 -4.86
N ALA A 38 -4.45 4.82 -5.58
CA ALA A 38 -4.99 3.54 -5.16
C ALA A 38 -4.45 3.11 -3.77
N ASN A 39 -3.13 3.21 -3.58
CA ASN A 39 -2.48 2.91 -2.30
C ASN A 39 -2.96 3.83 -1.17
N ARG A 40 -3.17 5.13 -1.45
CA ARG A 40 -3.66 6.09 -0.45
C ARG A 40 -5.07 5.73 0.02
N GLU A 41 -5.96 5.35 -0.88
CA GLU A 41 -7.32 4.94 -0.55
C GLU A 41 -7.34 3.61 0.19
N ALA A 42 -6.54 2.63 -0.23
CA ALA A 42 -6.37 1.36 0.48
C ALA A 42 -5.87 1.58 1.92
N LEU A 43 -4.85 2.42 2.10
CA LEU A 43 -4.34 2.79 3.42
C LEU A 43 -5.38 3.52 4.26
N THR A 44 -6.19 4.37 3.64
CA THR A 44 -7.31 5.05 4.32
C THR A 44 -8.35 4.05 4.80
N ALA A 45 -8.65 3.03 4.00
CA ALA A 45 -9.60 1.99 4.37
C ALA A 45 -9.06 1.07 5.48
N LEU A 46 -7.78 0.67 5.42
CA LEU A 46 -7.12 -0.06 6.51
C LEU A 46 -7.14 0.74 7.82
N ARG A 47 -6.85 2.05 7.77
CA ARG A 47 -6.96 2.94 8.95
C ARG A 47 -8.39 3.02 9.50
N LYS A 48 -9.42 3.03 8.63
CA LYS A 48 -10.81 2.96 9.07
C LYS A 48 -11.09 1.63 9.78
N ARG A 49 -10.67 0.50 9.20
CA ARG A 49 -10.83 -0.84 9.79
C ARG A 49 -10.11 -0.98 11.13
N ALA A 50 -8.87 -0.50 11.25
CA ALA A 50 -8.14 -0.50 12.52
C ALA A 50 -8.86 0.31 13.61
N ARG A 51 -9.53 1.41 13.25
CA ARG A 51 -10.34 2.21 14.19
C ARG A 51 -11.65 1.53 14.59
N THR A 52 -12.26 0.73 13.74
CA THR A 52 -13.56 0.09 14.01
C THR A 52 -13.45 -1.28 14.69
N THR A 53 -12.24 -1.82 14.86
CA THR A 53 -12.00 -3.21 15.29
C THR A 53 -11.76 -3.40 16.78
N LYS A 54 -11.77 -2.34 17.62
CA LYS A 54 -11.91 -2.50 19.08
C LYS A 54 -13.08 -1.69 19.65
N THR A 55 -14.14 -2.47 19.91
CA THR A 55 -15.09 -2.37 21.03
C THR A 55 -16.00 -1.14 21.09
N SER A 56 -17.25 -1.34 20.71
CA SER A 56 -18.38 -0.52 21.17
C SER A 56 -18.54 -0.53 22.71
N VAL A 57 -17.84 -1.38 23.45
CA VAL A 57 -17.71 -1.32 24.91
C VAL A 57 -16.37 -1.92 25.34
N MET A 58 -15.43 -1.13 25.84
CA MET A 58 -14.38 -1.67 26.72
C MET A 58 -15.09 -2.11 28.01
N SER A 59 -15.17 -3.41 28.28
CA SER A 59 -15.67 -3.89 29.57
C SER A 59 -14.68 -3.43 30.67
N PRO A 60 -15.15 -2.78 31.74
CA PRO A 60 -14.29 -2.32 32.85
C PRO A 60 -13.41 -3.43 33.47
N PHE A 61 -13.72 -4.69 33.22
CA PHE A 61 -12.97 -5.84 33.73
C PHE A 61 -11.67 -6.15 32.98
N ASP A 62 -11.55 -5.78 31.70
CA ASP A 62 -10.33 -6.08 30.90
C ASP A 62 -9.11 -5.25 31.35
N SER A 63 -9.33 -4.13 32.05
CA SER A 63 -8.25 -3.36 32.67
C SER A 63 -7.77 -3.98 33.98
N MET A 64 -8.60 -4.76 34.70
CA MET A 64 -8.23 -5.36 35.99
C MET A 64 -7.56 -6.73 35.83
N MET A 65 -7.90 -7.49 34.78
CA MET A 65 -7.34 -8.83 34.54
C MET A 65 -5.90 -8.83 34.00
N LYS A 66 -5.38 -7.68 33.53
CA LYS A 66 -4.00 -7.59 33.02
C LYS A 66 -2.93 -7.56 34.11
N ASP A 67 -3.28 -7.19 35.34
CA ASP A 67 -2.32 -7.07 36.45
C ASP A 67 -2.18 -8.36 37.28
N ILE A 68 -3.06 -9.36 37.08
CA ILE A 68 -3.13 -10.54 37.96
C ILE A 68 -2.43 -11.78 37.37
N HIS A 69 -2.21 -11.86 36.05
CA HIS A 69 -1.47 -12.98 35.46
C HIS A 69 -0.01 -12.62 35.16
N GLY A 70 0.84 -12.94 36.14
CA GLY A 70 2.28 -12.77 36.07
C GLY A 70 3.01 -13.66 35.05
N SER A 71 4.24 -13.22 34.77
CA SER A 71 5.37 -13.89 34.14
C SER A 71 5.60 -13.69 32.64
N SER A 72 6.79 -13.15 32.38
CA SER A 72 7.62 -13.26 31.18
C SER A 72 7.37 -12.31 30.00
N THR A 73 8.32 -11.37 29.85
CA THR A 73 8.79 -10.77 28.59
C THR A 73 7.81 -9.96 27.76
N LYS A 74 7.13 -8.97 28.34
CA LYS A 74 6.61 -7.84 27.55
C LYS A 74 7.60 -6.68 27.62
N PRO A 75 8.13 -6.18 26.49
CA PRO A 75 8.91 -4.95 26.50
C PRO A 75 8.04 -3.84 27.11
N LEU A 76 8.58 -3.13 28.10
CA LEU A 76 7.88 -2.09 28.88
C LEU A 76 7.34 -0.93 28.03
N VAL A 77 7.75 -0.85 26.77
CA VAL A 77 7.13 -0.03 25.73
C VAL A 77 7.04 -0.90 24.48
N GLN A 78 5.87 -1.43 24.18
CA GLN A 78 5.59 -1.93 22.84
C GLN A 78 5.39 -0.68 21.98
N GLU A 79 6.26 -0.45 20.99
CA GLU A 79 6.03 0.60 20.00
C GLU A 79 4.73 0.26 19.27
N VAL A 80 3.65 0.90 19.71
CA VAL A 80 2.35 0.73 19.09
C VAL A 80 2.41 1.45 17.76
N CYS A 81 2.31 0.69 16.67
CA CYS A 81 2.24 1.26 15.33
C CYS A 81 1.11 2.30 15.27
N SER A 82 1.42 3.52 14.80
CA SER A 82 0.46 4.62 14.73
C SER A 82 -0.76 4.31 13.85
N THR A 83 -0.61 3.47 12.83
CA THR A 83 -1.70 3.05 11.95
C THR A 83 -2.47 1.82 12.47
N CYS A 84 -1.80 0.84 13.10
CA CYS A 84 -2.51 -0.30 13.71
C CYS A 84 -3.21 0.08 15.02
N GLY A 85 -2.60 0.95 15.84
CA GLY A 85 -3.12 1.29 17.15
C GLY A 85 -3.38 0.04 18.00
N SER A 86 -4.61 -0.10 18.49
CA SER A 86 -5.04 -1.25 19.29
C SER A 86 -5.54 -2.45 18.47
N HIS A 87 -5.60 -2.33 17.14
CA HIS A 87 -5.97 -3.39 16.22
C HIS A 87 -4.98 -4.56 16.28
N ASP A 88 -5.47 -5.77 15.99
CA ASP A 88 -4.61 -6.95 15.90
C ASP A 88 -3.69 -6.84 14.67
N SER A 89 -2.41 -6.54 14.93
CA SER A 89 -1.37 -6.45 13.90
C SER A 89 -1.19 -7.74 13.10
N SER A 90 -1.58 -8.88 13.68
CA SER A 90 -1.46 -10.20 13.06
C SER A 90 -2.71 -10.64 12.30
N GLU A 91 -3.80 -9.85 12.32
CA GLU A 91 -5.04 -10.22 11.62
C GLU A 91 -4.72 -10.47 10.13
N PRO A 92 -5.10 -11.63 9.58
CA PRO A 92 -4.90 -11.90 8.16
C PRO A 92 -5.66 -10.88 7.32
N THR A 93 -4.92 -10.20 6.44
CA THR A 93 -5.45 -9.29 5.45
C THR A 93 -5.12 -9.83 4.07
N TRP A 94 -6.16 -10.09 3.29
CA TRP A 94 -5.98 -10.59 1.93
C TRP A 94 -5.48 -9.48 1.03
N MET A 95 -4.45 -9.82 0.24
CA MET A 95 -3.80 -8.92 -0.69
C MET A 95 -3.45 -9.70 -1.95
N MET A 96 -3.64 -9.09 -3.12
CA MET A 96 -3.15 -9.64 -4.38
C MET A 96 -1.68 -9.28 -4.55
N LEU A 97 -0.80 -10.22 -4.87
CA LEU A 97 0.60 -9.94 -5.12
C LEU A 97 0.77 -9.35 -6.53
N PRO A 98 1.51 -8.23 -6.68
CA PRO A 98 1.70 -7.61 -7.98
C PRO A 98 2.50 -8.56 -8.88
N GLY A 99 2.05 -8.71 -10.13
CA GLY A 99 2.74 -9.53 -11.15
C GLY A 99 2.54 -11.04 -11.04
N ALA A 100 1.70 -11.53 -10.13
CA ALA A 100 1.51 -12.99 -9.93
C ALA A 100 0.04 -13.45 -9.94
N ASP A 101 -0.94 -12.55 -10.12
CA ASP A 101 -2.40 -12.83 -9.99
C ASP A 101 -2.74 -13.75 -8.79
N LEU A 102 -1.95 -13.65 -7.72
CA LEU A 102 -1.97 -14.56 -6.58
C LEU A 102 -2.46 -13.79 -5.36
N PHE A 103 -3.46 -14.34 -4.67
CA PHE A 103 -3.92 -13.82 -3.38
C PHE A 103 -3.17 -14.47 -2.23
N ALA A 104 -2.66 -13.65 -1.32
CA ALA A 104 -2.00 -14.09 -0.10
C ALA A 104 -2.66 -13.45 1.13
N ALA A 105 -2.80 -14.24 2.19
CA ALA A 105 -3.15 -13.74 3.51
C ALA A 105 -1.87 -13.23 4.19
N ILE A 106 -1.76 -11.92 4.32
CA ILE A 106 -0.58 -11.24 4.89
C ILE A 106 -1.01 -10.56 6.20
N PRO A 107 -0.18 -10.53 7.25
CA PRO A 107 -0.50 -9.83 8.48
C PRO A 107 -0.89 -8.37 8.23
N PHE A 108 -1.94 -7.88 8.88
CA PHE A 108 -2.42 -6.49 8.74
C PHE A 108 -1.28 -5.48 8.85
N HIS A 109 -0.38 -5.64 9.84
CA HIS A 109 0.75 -4.74 10.05
C HIS A 109 1.73 -4.73 8.87
N ALA A 110 1.96 -5.88 8.23
CA ALA A 110 2.81 -5.91 7.04
C ALA A 110 2.15 -5.19 5.86
N VAL A 111 0.84 -5.40 5.65
CA VAL A 111 0.10 -4.78 4.53
C VAL A 111 0.13 -3.25 4.59
N HIS A 112 -0.28 -2.63 5.71
CA HIS A 112 -0.32 -1.16 5.78
C HIS A 112 1.10 -0.54 5.79
N THR A 113 2.11 -1.20 6.38
CA THR A 113 3.51 -0.73 6.33
C THR A 113 4.08 -0.77 4.92
N MET A 114 3.76 -1.81 4.15
CA MET A 114 4.20 -1.89 2.77
C MET A 114 3.51 -0.83 1.89
N LEU A 115 2.24 -0.48 2.16
CA LEU A 115 1.56 0.65 1.51
C LEU A 115 2.17 2.01 1.89
N GLU A 116 2.48 2.23 3.18
CA GLU A 116 3.10 3.47 3.65
C GLU A 116 4.47 3.71 3.03
N LYS A 117 5.25 2.64 2.85
CA LYS A 117 6.57 2.69 2.22
C LYS A 117 6.52 2.70 0.69
N GLY A 118 5.34 2.56 0.08
CA GLY A 118 5.19 2.45 -1.37
C GLY A 118 5.89 1.23 -1.97
N ILE A 119 6.06 0.16 -1.18
CA ILE A 119 6.74 -1.09 -1.60
C ILE A 119 5.84 -1.92 -2.51
N ILE A 120 4.52 -1.67 -2.47
CA ILE A 120 3.53 -2.42 -3.22
C ILE A 120 2.76 -1.46 -4.13
N PHE A 121 2.61 -1.83 -5.40
CA PHE A 121 1.68 -1.23 -6.36
C PHE A 121 0.48 -2.17 -6.56
N VAL A 122 -0.47 -2.25 -5.62
CA VAL A 122 -1.55 -3.28 -5.65
C VAL A 122 -2.94 -2.74 -5.40
N TYR A 123 -3.84 -3.24 -6.24
CA TYR A 123 -5.30 -3.36 -6.13
C TYR A 123 -5.75 -4.06 -4.83
N ILE A 124 -5.77 -3.33 -3.72
CA ILE A 124 -6.39 -3.79 -2.44
C ILE A 124 -7.92 -3.65 -2.48
N TYR A 125 -8.45 -2.92 -3.46
CA TYR A 125 -9.87 -2.56 -3.54
C TYR A 125 -10.81 -3.74 -3.61
N LEU A 126 -10.40 -4.86 -4.19
CA LEU A 126 -11.35 -5.94 -4.47
C LEU A 126 -11.72 -6.79 -3.26
N LEU A 127 -11.07 -6.66 -2.10
CA LEU A 127 -11.30 -7.57 -0.97
C LEU A 127 -11.89 -6.91 0.28
N LEU A 128 -11.86 -5.58 0.36
CA LEU A 128 -12.60 -4.86 1.41
C LEU A 128 -14.11 -4.87 1.15
N SER A 129 -14.55 -5.13 -0.08
CA SER A 129 -15.97 -5.23 -0.47
C SER A 129 -16.57 -6.64 -0.39
N PHE A 130 -15.79 -7.68 -0.08
CA PHE A 130 -16.28 -9.07 0.03
C PHE A 130 -16.44 -9.56 1.48
N ARG A 131 -16.32 -8.66 2.46
CA ARG A 131 -16.51 -8.98 3.89
C ARG A 131 -17.60 -8.13 4.52
N ASP A 132 -18.68 -7.91 3.76
CA ASP A 132 -20.01 -7.54 4.26
C ASP A 132 -20.93 -8.77 4.15
#